data_AF-A0A4R4IHM9-F1
#
_entry.id   AF-A0A4R4IHM9-F1
#
_cell.length_a   1.000
_cell.length_b   1.000
_cell.length_c   1.000
_cell.angle_alpha   90.00
_cell.angle_beta   90.00
_cell.angle_gamma   90.00
#
_symmetry.space_group_name_H-M   'P 1'
#
loop_
_entity.id
_entity.type
_entity.pdbx_description
1 polymer ?
#
loop_
_entity_poly.entity_id
_entity_poly.type
_entity_poly.pdbx_seq_one_letter_code
_entity_poly.pdbx_strand_id
1 'polypeptide(L)'
;MRRDKLKFHLVMFGCAGFVGLALASLAYVCTRPQTASVQAAEQAAIAQCWERSRAPDRTEIYRRAQADSCREMVKQYEHKFGAGTAS
;
A
#
# COMPACT_ATOMS: atom_id res chain seq x y z
N MET A 1 11.70 -42.29 19.81
CA MET A 1 12.50 -41.13 20.27
C MET A 1 13.27 -40.40 19.16
N ARG A 2 14.26 -40.99 18.47
CA ARG A 2 15.08 -40.25 17.46
C ARG A 2 14.25 -39.78 16.24
N ARG A 3 13.28 -40.60 15.82
CA ARG A 3 12.39 -40.32 14.67
C ARG A 3 11.34 -39.24 14.97
N ASP A 4 10.92 -39.11 16.22
CA ASP A 4 9.94 -38.10 16.67
C ASP A 4 10.58 -36.72 16.80
N LYS A 5 11.82 -36.66 17.33
CA LYS A 5 12.63 -35.43 17.31
C LYS A 5 12.89 -34.93 15.88
N LEU A 6 13.13 -35.85 14.94
CA LEU A 6 13.34 -35.49 13.53
C LEU A 6 12.09 -34.88 12.89
N LYS A 7 10.91 -35.47 13.15
CA LYS A 7 9.62 -34.93 12.69
C LYS A 7 9.34 -33.56 13.29
N PHE A 8 9.59 -33.40 14.59
CA PHE A 8 9.41 -32.12 15.28
C PHE A 8 10.30 -31.02 14.66
N HIS A 9 11.58 -31.30 14.43
CA HIS A 9 12.47 -30.34 13.78
C HIS A 9 12.04 -30.03 12.34
N LEU A 10 11.59 -31.03 11.58
CA LEU A 10 11.06 -30.80 10.22
C LEU A 10 9.86 -29.86 10.22
N VAL A 11 8.90 -30.05 11.14
CA VAL A 11 7.74 -29.16 11.26
C VAL A 11 8.19 -27.75 11.67
N MET A 12 9.12 -27.64 12.62
CA MET A 12 9.64 -26.33 13.04
C MET A 12 10.39 -25.58 11.94
N PHE A 13 11.21 -26.28 11.15
CA PHE A 13 11.85 -25.68 9.98
C PHE A 13 10.83 -25.27 8.92
N GLY A 14 9.77 -26.07 8.70
CA GLY A 14 8.67 -25.72 7.80
C GLY A 14 7.96 -24.44 8.23
N CYS A 15 7.60 -24.32 9.51
CA CYS A 15 6.97 -23.11 10.05
C CYS A 15 7.90 -21.90 9.98
N ALA A 16 9.17 -22.06 10.37
CA ALA A 16 10.15 -20.98 10.30
C ALA A 16 10.38 -20.50 8.85
N GLY A 17 10.46 -21.45 7.90
CA GLY A 17 10.58 -21.15 6.48
C GLY A 17 9.36 -20.39 5.95
N PHE A 18 8.15 -20.81 6.32
CA PHE A 18 6.92 -20.10 5.96
C PHE A 18 6.89 -18.67 6.49
N VAL A 19 7.21 -18.47 7.77
CA VAL A 19 7.27 -17.14 8.40
C VAL A 19 8.34 -16.28 7.72
N GLY A 20 9.52 -16.85 7.44
CA GLY A 20 10.59 -16.15 6.72
C GLY A 20 10.17 -15.69 5.33
N LEU A 21 9.50 -16.55 4.56
CA LEU A 21 8.97 -16.21 3.24
C LEU A 21 7.89 -15.12 3.30
N ALA A 22 6.99 -15.19 4.28
CA ALA A 22 5.96 -14.16 4.48
C ALA A 22 6.58 -12.79 4.79
N LEU A 23 7.57 -12.75 5.69
CA LEU A 23 8.29 -11.51 6.03
C LEU A 23 9.10 -10.97 4.85
N ALA A 24 9.80 -11.84 4.11
CA ALA A 24 10.54 -11.43 2.91
C ALA A 24 9.62 -10.85 1.83
N SER A 25 8.44 -11.44 1.65
CA SER A 25 7.43 -10.95 0.71
C SER A 25 6.92 -9.56 1.11
N LEU A 26 6.62 -9.36 2.41
CA LEU A 26 6.19 -8.05 2.92
C LEU A 26 7.30 -7.01 2.75
N ALA A 27 8.53 -7.33 3.11
CA ALA A 27 9.68 -6.44 2.94
C ALA A 27 9.88 -6.07 1.46
N TYR A 28 9.76 -7.04 0.55
CA TYR A 28 9.86 -6.80 -0.88
C TYR A 28 8.82 -5.79 -1.38
N VAL A 29 7.56 -5.93 -0.96
CA VAL A 29 6.49 -5.01 -1.37
C VAL A 29 6.70 -3.61 -0.76
N CYS A 30 7.03 -3.54 0.53
CA CYS A 30 7.21 -2.27 1.24
C CYS A 30 8.46 -1.50 0.79
N THR A 31 9.48 -2.16 0.24
CA THR A 31 10.73 -1.54 -0.25
C THR A 31 10.69 -1.19 -1.74
N ARG A 32 9.57 -1.42 -2.43
CA ARG A 32 9.44 -1.08 -3.85
C ARG A 32 9.75 0.41 -4.07
N PRO A 33 10.61 0.74 -5.05
CA PRO A 33 10.92 2.12 -5.35
C PRO A 33 9.65 2.85 -5.84
N GLN A 34 9.49 4.10 -5.42
CA GLN A 34 8.51 5.05 -5.92
C GLN A 34 8.88 5.43 -7.36
N THR A 35 8.54 4.59 -8.34
CA THR A 35 8.86 4.83 -9.76
C THR A 35 7.95 5.88 -10.37
N ALA A 36 8.38 6.50 -11.48
CA ALA A 36 7.56 7.47 -12.23
C ALA A 36 6.17 6.91 -12.63
N SER A 37 6.07 5.61 -12.90
CA SER A 37 4.80 4.94 -13.16
C SER A 37 3.88 4.87 -11.93
N VAL A 38 4.44 4.67 -10.73
CA VAL A 38 3.66 4.68 -9.47
C VAL A 38 3.19 6.10 -9.17
N GLN A 39 4.05 7.09 -9.39
CA GLN A 39 3.71 8.51 -9.25
C GLN A 39 2.54 8.90 -10.18
N ALA A 40 2.62 8.53 -11.46
CA ALA A 40 1.56 8.78 -12.43
C ALA A 40 0.24 8.07 -12.06
N ALA A 41 0.32 6.84 -11.54
CA ALA A 41 -0.85 6.10 -11.06
C ALA A 41 -1.50 6.76 -9.84
N GLU A 42 -0.71 7.24 -8.88
CA GLU A 42 -1.21 7.97 -7.70
C GLU A 42 -1.86 9.32 -8.12
N GLN A 43 -1.25 10.05 -9.05
CA GLN A 43 -1.87 11.26 -9.63
C GLN A 43 -3.21 10.97 -10.31
N ALA A 44 -3.28 9.89 -11.11
CA ALA A 44 -4.51 9.46 -11.75
C ALA A 44 -5.59 9.07 -10.72
N ALA A 45 -5.21 8.40 -9.63
CA ALA A 45 -6.12 8.05 -8.54
C ALA A 45 -6.68 9.29 -7.82
N ILE A 46 -5.84 10.31 -7.58
CA ILE A 46 -6.26 11.60 -7.02
C ILE A 46 -7.25 12.30 -7.97
N ALA A 47 -6.95 12.35 -9.27
CA ALA A 47 -7.85 12.95 -10.26
C ALA A 47 -9.22 12.25 -10.27
N GLN A 48 -9.24 10.91 -10.25
CA GLN A 48 -10.48 10.12 -10.17
C GLN A 48 -11.21 10.33 -8.84
N CYS A 49 -10.51 10.60 -7.74
CA CYS A 49 -11.13 10.94 -6.46
C CYS A 49 -11.92 12.25 -6.58
N TRP A 50 -11.30 13.28 -7.17
CA TRP A 50 -11.92 14.59 -7.39
C TRP A 50 -13.09 14.56 -8.38
N GLU A 51 -13.06 13.66 -9.36
CA GLU A 51 -14.20 13.44 -10.24
C GLU A 51 -15.38 12.85 -9.44
N ARG A 52 -15.11 11.82 -8.63
CA ARG A 52 -16.13 11.18 -7.77
C ARG A 52 -16.71 12.11 -6.71
N SER A 53 -15.91 13.04 -6.16
CA SER A 53 -16.42 14.00 -5.18
C SER A 53 -17.39 15.02 -5.79
N ARG A 54 -17.38 15.20 -7.11
CA ARG A 54 -18.27 16.12 -7.85
C ARG A 54 -19.52 15.43 -8.42
N ALA A 55 -19.68 14.14 -8.18
CA ALA A 55 -20.78 13.34 -8.74
C ALA A 55 -22.16 13.87 -8.27
N PRO A 56 -23.02 14.36 -9.19
CA PRO A 56 -24.25 15.08 -8.84
C PRO A 56 -25.35 14.15 -8.28
N ASP A 57 -25.22 12.84 -8.50
CA ASP A 57 -26.10 11.78 -7.98
C ASP A 57 -25.91 11.52 -6.48
N ARG A 58 -24.91 12.15 -5.83
CA ARG A 58 -24.53 11.87 -4.45
C ARG A 58 -24.98 12.95 -3.47
N THR A 59 -25.27 12.52 -2.24
CA THR A 59 -25.65 13.43 -1.15
C THR A 59 -24.53 14.42 -0.84
N GLU A 60 -24.91 15.61 -0.36
CA GLU A 60 -23.96 16.65 0.02
C GLU A 60 -22.94 16.18 1.08
N ILE A 61 -23.40 15.37 2.05
CA ILE A 61 -22.53 14.80 3.09
C ILE A 61 -21.48 13.88 2.47
N TYR A 62 -21.89 13.00 1.54
CA TYR A 62 -20.97 12.12 0.83
C TYR A 62 -19.94 12.93 0.03
N ARG A 63 -20.38 13.95 -0.71
CA ARG A 63 -19.47 14.79 -1.51
C ARG A 63 -18.43 15.50 -0.65
N ARG A 64 -18.81 16.01 0.52
CA ARG A 64 -17.87 16.61 1.49
C ARG A 64 -16.88 15.58 2.04
N ALA A 65 -17.34 14.44 2.54
CA ALA A 65 -16.47 13.39 3.05
C ALA A 65 -15.51 12.85 1.97
N GLN A 66 -15.98 12.73 0.74
CA GLN A 66 -15.17 12.34 -0.40
C GLN A 66 -14.11 13.40 -0.71
N ALA A 67 -14.48 14.68 -0.74
CA ALA A 67 -13.53 15.78 -0.94
C ALA A 67 -12.45 15.82 0.15
N ASP A 68 -12.80 15.54 1.41
CA ASP A 68 -11.85 15.47 2.53
C ASP A 68 -10.85 14.32 2.32
N SER A 69 -11.36 13.16 1.91
CA SER A 69 -10.53 12.00 1.56
C SER A 69 -9.57 12.30 0.40
N CYS A 70 -10.04 13.02 -0.63
CA CYS A 70 -9.16 13.42 -1.74
C CYS A 70 -8.07 14.39 -1.30
N ARG A 71 -8.35 15.31 -0.36
CA ARG A 71 -7.32 16.21 0.20
C ARG A 71 -6.25 15.45 0.97
N GLU A 72 -6.63 14.43 1.73
CA GLU A 72 -5.66 13.58 2.41
C GLU A 72 -4.81 12.77 1.41
N MET A 73 -5.38 12.30 0.31
CA MET A 73 -4.60 11.63 -0.75
C MET A 73 -3.55 12.56 -1.35
N VAL A 74 -3.89 13.84 -1.60
CA VAL A 74 -2.92 14.84 -2.09
C VAL A 74 -1.77 15.04 -1.10
N LYS A 75 -2.09 15.19 0.20
CA LYS A 75 -1.05 15.33 1.24
C LYS A 75 -0.12 14.11 1.29
N GLN A 76 -0.67 12.90 1.18
CA GLN A 76 0.12 11.67 1.17
C GLN A 76 1.01 11.60 -0.07
N TYR A 77 0.50 12.03 -1.24
CA TYR A 77 1.28 12.12 -2.46
C TYR A 77 2.43 13.13 -2.33
N GLU A 78 2.17 14.34 -1.81
CA GLU A 78 3.20 15.35 -1.57
C GLU A 78 4.26 14.86 -0.57
N HIS A 79 3.85 14.15 0.48
CA HIS A 79 4.81 13.56 1.42
C HIS A 79 5.68 12.47 0.76
N LYS A 80 5.07 11.62 -0.08
CA LYS A 80 5.74 10.52 -0.78
C LYS A 80 6.69 10.98 -1.90
N PHE A 81 6.38 12.08 -2.60
CA PHE A 81 7.06 12.49 -3.84
C PHE A 81 7.61 13.94 -3.83
N GLY A 82 7.16 14.81 -2.93
CA GLY A 82 7.45 16.25 -2.95
C GLY A 82 8.89 16.63 -2.59
N ALA A 83 9.65 15.75 -1.93
CA ALA A 83 11.07 15.99 -1.62
C ALA A 83 12.02 15.80 -2.83
N GLY A 84 11.52 15.34 -3.98
CA GLY A 84 12.32 15.01 -5.17
C GLY A 84 11.99 15.81 -6.43
N THR A 85 11.08 16.80 -6.37
CA THR A 85 10.67 17.60 -7.55
C THR A 85 11.15 19.05 -7.48
N ALA A 86 12.16 19.35 -6.65
CA ALA A 86 12.92 20.59 -6.67
C ALA A 86 14.35 20.30 -7.16
N SER A 87 14.50 20.10 -8.47
CA SER A 87 15.77 20.12 -9.19
C SER A 87 15.52 20.58 -10.62
#